data_AF-B9MK85-F1
#
_entry.id   AF-B9MK85-F1
#
_cell.length_a   1.000
_cell.length_b   1.000
_cell.length_c   1.000
_cell.angle_alpha   90.00
_cell.angle_beta   90.00
_cell.angle_gamma   90.00
#
_symmetry.space_group_name_H-M   'P 1'
#
loop_
_entity.id
_entity.type
_entity.pdbx_description
1 polymer ?
#
loop_
_entity_poly.entity_id
_entity_poly.type
_entity_poly.pdbx_seq_one_letter_code
_entity_poly.pdbx_strand_id
1 'polypeptide(L)'
;MLEICLFYGIRITMYYDDHNPPHFHATFAGFEAEIDILNTRVIKGFLPKRQLKLVLAWAEIHKDELMQNWELAKDHKSLMRINPLV
;
A
#
# COMPACT_ATOMS: atom_id res chain seq x y z
N MET A 1 -11.04 2.51 -5.26
CA MET A 1 -9.64 2.89 -4.97
C MET A 1 -9.67 4.09 -4.06
N LEU A 2 -9.10 4.01 -2.86
CA LEU A 2 -8.90 5.18 -2.01
C LEU A 2 -7.41 5.41 -1.81
N GLU A 3 -6.95 6.62 -2.11
CA GLU A 3 -5.55 7.01 -1.90
C GLU A 3 -5.27 7.28 -0.44
N ILE A 4 -4.35 6.52 0.13
CA ILE A 4 -3.92 6.67 1.53
C ILE A 4 -2.57 7.40 1.64
N CYS A 5 -1.75 7.42 0.59
CA CYS A 5 -0.47 8.15 0.57
C CYS A 5 0.02 8.44 -0.86
N LEU A 6 0.86 9.46 -1.02
CA LEU A 6 1.56 9.81 -2.26
C LEU A 6 2.96 10.35 -1.94
N PHE A 7 4.00 9.71 -2.47
CA PHE A 7 5.40 10.14 -2.28
C PHE A 7 6.27 9.75 -3.48
N TYR A 8 7.23 10.59 -3.88
CA TYR A 8 8.12 10.32 -5.02
C TYR A 8 7.41 9.89 -6.32
N GLY A 9 6.16 10.33 -6.52
CA GLY A 9 5.30 9.94 -7.65
C GLY A 9 4.68 8.54 -7.53
N ILE A 10 4.90 7.85 -6.41
CA ILE A 10 4.32 6.56 -6.07
C ILE A 10 3.01 6.81 -5.31
N ARG A 11 1.90 6.32 -5.85
CA ARG A 11 0.58 6.41 -5.22
C ARG A 11 0.27 5.10 -4.50
N ILE A 12 -0.11 5.20 -3.23
CA ILE A 12 -0.54 4.07 -2.40
C ILE A 12 -2.04 4.12 -2.18
N THR A 13 -2.70 3.00 -2.42
CA THR A 13 -4.15 2.87 -2.34
C THR A 13 -4.58 1.55 -1.72
N MET A 14 -5.79 1.54 -1.15
CA MET A 14 -6.50 0.32 -0.75
C MET A 14 -7.93 0.34 -1.32
N TYR A 15 -8.53 -0.84 -1.44
CA TYR A 15 -9.93 -1.01 -1.84
C TYR A 15 -10.75 -1.63 -0.71
N TYR A 16 -12.04 -1.29 -0.64
CA TYR A 16 -12.96 -1.89 0.33
C TYR A 16 -13.25 -3.36 0.03
N ASP A 17 -13.28 -3.71 -1.26
CA ASP A 17 -13.56 -5.06 -1.74
C ASP A 17 -12.29 -5.92 -1.90
N ASP A 18 -11.16 -5.52 -1.28
CA ASP A 18 -9.94 -6.34 -1.27
C ASP A 18 -10.14 -7.58 -0.38
N HIS A 19 -9.43 -8.66 -0.73
CA HIS A 19 -9.52 -9.95 -0.06
C HIS A 19 -8.18 -10.36 0.55
N ASN A 20 -8.21 -11.30 1.49
CA ASN A 20 -6.99 -11.84 2.09
C ASN A 20 -6.00 -12.38 1.03
N PRO A 21 -4.68 -12.25 1.25
CA PRO A 21 -4.04 -11.70 2.46
C PRO A 21 -4.13 -10.16 2.55
N PRO A 22 -3.91 -9.56 3.73
CA PRO A 22 -3.85 -8.10 3.88
C PRO A 22 -2.83 -7.47 2.95
N HIS A 23 -3.28 -6.57 2.08
CA HIS A 23 -2.44 -5.96 1.07
C HIS A 23 -2.83 -4.51 0.77
N PHE A 24 -1.93 -3.81 0.08
CA PHE A 24 -2.21 -2.53 -0.54
C PHE A 24 -1.66 -2.51 -1.97
N HIS A 25 -2.08 -1.50 -2.73
CA HIS A 25 -1.68 -1.32 -4.12
C HIS A 25 -0.75 -0.11 -4.25
N ALA A 26 0.34 -0.28 -4.98
CA ALA A 26 1.30 0.77 -5.27
C ALA A 26 1.40 0.98 -6.78
N THR A 27 1.23 2.21 -7.24
CA THR A 27 1.32 2.57 -8.66
C THR A 27 2.36 3.66 -8.90
N PHE A 28 3.11 3.56 -10.00
CA PHE A 28 4.10 4.54 -10.42
C PHE A 28 4.29 4.50 -11.93
N ALA A 29 4.09 5.63 -12.63
CA ALA A 29 4.36 5.77 -14.07
C ALA A 29 3.79 4.63 -14.96
N GLY A 30 2.58 4.16 -14.64
CA GLY A 30 1.92 3.05 -15.37
C GLY A 30 2.28 1.65 -14.88
N PHE A 31 3.24 1.51 -13.98
CA PHE A 31 3.53 0.27 -13.25
C PHE A 31 2.63 0.13 -12.03
N GLU A 32 2.31 -1.11 -11.66
CA GLU A 32 1.46 -1.45 -10.52
C GLU A 32 1.97 -2.71 -9.82
N ALA A 33 1.95 -2.70 -8.49
CA ALA A 33 2.23 -3.86 -7.66
C ALA A 33 1.29 -3.92 -6.45
N GLU A 34 0.90 -5.14 -6.12
CA GLU A 34 0.17 -5.50 -4.90
C GLU A 34 1.18 -5.96 -3.84
N ILE A 35 1.13 -5.37 -2.65
CA ILE A 35 2.12 -5.58 -1.59
C ILE A 35 1.44 -6.19 -0.36
N ASP A 36 1.95 -7.35 0.06
CA ASP A 36 1.61 -8.02 1.32
C ASP A 36 2.07 -7.15 2.50
N ILE A 37 1.11 -6.73 3.34
CA ILE A 37 1.40 -5.88 4.51
C ILE A 37 2.17 -6.68 5.57
N LEU A 38 1.85 -7.96 5.77
CA LEU A 38 2.41 -8.77 6.85
C LEU A 38 3.85 -9.17 6.58
N ASN A 39 4.16 -9.50 5.32
CA ASN A 39 5.47 -10.01 4.92
C ASN A 39 6.31 -8.99 4.14
N THR A 40 5.79 -7.78 3.90
CA THR A 40 6.48 -6.69 3.21
C THR A 40 7.08 -7.17 1.88
N ARG A 41 6.26 -7.80 1.04
CA ARG A 41 6.68 -8.40 -0.24
C ARG A 41 5.62 -8.21 -1.32
N VAL A 42 6.05 -8.31 -2.57
CA VAL A 42 5.14 -8.27 -3.72
C VAL A 42 4.33 -9.57 -3.77
N ILE A 43 3.02 -9.45 -3.90
CA ILE A 43 2.08 -10.55 -4.20
C ILE A 43 1.94 -10.68 -5.71
N LYS A 44 1.69 -9.54 -6.38
CA LYS A 44 1.38 -9.48 -7.81
C LYS A 44 1.92 -8.20 -8.44
N GLY A 45 2.19 -8.24 -9.73
CA GLY A 45 2.66 -7.09 -10.49
C GLY A 45 4.13 -6.80 -10.22
N PHE A 46 4.56 -5.59 -10.57
CA PHE A 46 5.93 -5.17 -10.37
C PHE A 46 6.06 -3.65 -10.40
N LEU A 47 7.08 -3.14 -9.72
CA LEU A 47 7.55 -1.77 -9.85
C LEU A 47 9.02 -1.78 -10.27
N PRO A 48 9.53 -0.72 -10.90
CA PRO A 48 10.96 -0.60 -11.12
C PRO A 48 11.71 -0.65 -9.79
N LYS A 49 12.92 -1.25 -9.81
CA LYS A 49 13.65 -1.67 -8.61
C LYS A 49 13.81 -0.58 -7.54
N ARG A 50 14.02 0.67 -7.94
CA ARG A 50 14.16 1.80 -7.01
C ARG A 50 12.85 2.10 -6.28
N GLN A 51 11.74 2.15 -7.00
CA GLN A 51 10.41 2.43 -6.47
C GLN A 51 9.95 1.29 -5.56
N LEU A 52 10.17 0.03 -5.96
CA LEU A 52 9.84 -1.10 -5.11
C LEU A 52 10.56 -1.01 -3.75
N LYS A 53 11.85 -0.68 -3.74
CA LYS A 53 12.60 -0.51 -2.48
C LYS A 53 11.99 0.58 -1.58
N LEU A 54 11.57 1.70 -2.16
CA LEU A 54 10.93 2.78 -1.40
C LEU A 54 9.59 2.33 -0.82
N VAL A 55 8.77 1.63 -1.62
CA VAL A 55 7.48 1.09 -1.18
C VAL A 55 7.65 0.09 -0.05
N LEU A 56 8.58 -0.85 -0.17
CA LEU A 56 8.82 -1.86 0.87
C LEU A 56 9.36 -1.23 2.16
N ALA A 57 10.27 -0.26 2.07
CA ALA A 57 10.76 0.46 3.24
C ALA A 57 9.63 1.26 3.92
N TRP A 58 8.81 1.97 3.15
CA TRP A 58 7.65 2.69 3.65
C TRP A 58 6.63 1.75 4.31
N ALA A 59 6.35 0.60 3.69
CA ALA A 59 5.43 -0.40 4.23
C ALA A 59 5.91 -0.97 5.57
N GLU A 60 7.21 -1.20 5.73
CA GLU A 60 7.77 -1.68 7.00
C GLU A 60 7.63 -0.64 8.12
N ILE A 61 7.86 0.64 7.82
CA ILE A 61 7.73 1.74 8.79
C ILE A 61 6.26 1.93 9.23
N HIS A 62 5.32 1.78 8.30
CA HIS A 62 3.90 2.09 8.51
C HIS A 62 3.01 0.85 8.65
N LYS A 63 3.60 -0.30 9.02
CA LYS A 63 2.90 -1.60 9.03
C LYS A 63 1.63 -1.60 9.88
N ASP A 64 1.68 -0.98 11.06
CA ASP A 64 0.52 -0.92 11.98
C ASP A 64 -0.61 -0.03 11.41
N GLU A 65 -0.26 1.11 10.83
CA GLU A 65 -1.24 2.01 10.18
C GLU A 65 -1.87 1.35 8.94
N LEU A 66 -1.08 0.58 8.18
CA LEU A 66 -1.57 -0.21 7.06
C LEU A 66 -2.55 -1.30 7.52
N MET A 67 -2.21 -2.02 8.59
CA MET A 67 -3.12 -3.03 9.16
C MET A 67 -4.39 -2.40 9.74
N GLN A 68 -4.31 -1.21 10.34
CA GLN A 68 -5.49 -0.50 10.79
C GLN A 68 -6.39 -0.11 9.61
N ASN A 69 -5.81 0.42 8.53
CA ASN A 69 -6.56 0.71 7.31
C ASN A 69 -7.17 -0.55 6.67
N TRP A 70 -6.48 -1.69 6.73
CA TRP A 70 -7.03 -2.98 6.27
C TRP A 70 -8.29 -3.37 7.04
N GLU A 71 -8.28 -3.25 8.37
CA GLU A 71 -9.46 -3.54 9.19
C GLU A 71 -10.61 -2.53 8.97
N LEU A 72 -10.28 -1.24 8.79
CA LEU A 72 -11.28 -0.24 8.39
C LEU A 72 -11.88 -0.56 7.01
N ALA A 73 -11.06 -1.03 6.07
CA ALA A 73 -11.50 -1.35 4.72
C ALA A 73 -12.52 -2.49 4.71
N LYS A 74 -12.24 -3.57 5.44
CA LYS A 74 -13.16 -4.71 5.60
C LYS A 74 -14.53 -4.30 6.13
N ASP A 75 -14.54 -3.34 7.05
CA ASP A 75 -15.76 -2.77 7.62
C ASP A 75 -16.41 -1.66 6.77
N HIS A 76 -15.88 -1.38 5.58
CA HIS A 76 -16.32 -0.28 4.70
C HIS A 76 -16.29 1.11 5.38
N LYS A 77 -15.36 1.30 6.32
CA LYS A 77 -15.15 2.56 7.04
C LYS A 77 -14.14 3.43 6.32
N SER A 78 -14.22 4.74 6.53
CA SER A 78 -13.26 5.69 5.97
C SER A 78 -11.82 5.34 6.34
N LEU A 79 -10.96 5.24 5.32
CA LEU A 79 -9.53 5.00 5.50
C LEU A 79 -8.80 6.27 5.96
N MET A 80 -7.70 6.08 6.68
CA MET A 80 -6.86 7.16 7.16
C MET A 80 -5.69 7.40 6.20
N ARG A 81 -5.27 8.68 6.10
CA ARG A 81 -4.04 9.05 5.40
C ARG A 81 -2.84 8.61 6.24
N ILE A 82 -1.82 8.09 5.57
CA ILE A 82 -0.55 7.70 6.18
C ILE A 82 0.53 8.66 5.68
N ASN A 83 1.48 9.01 6.56
CA ASN A 83 2.54 9.95 6.22
C ASN A 83 3.45 9.42 5.08
N PRO A 84 3.98 10.30 4.22
CA PRO A 84 4.86 9.92 3.13
C PRO A 84 6.26 9.52 3.63
N LEU A 85 6.97 8.72 2.84
CA LEU A 85 8.40 8.50 3.04
C LEU A 85 9.16 9.80 2.70
N VAL A 86 9.88 10.34 3.68
CA VAL A 86 10.79 11.50 3.53
C VAL A 86 12.19 11.07 3.13
#